data_AF-A0A0D2MFS6-F1
#
_entry.id   AF-A0A0D2MFS6-F1
#
_cell.length_a   1.000
_cell.length_b   1.000
_cell.length_c   1.000
_cell.angle_alpha   90.00
_cell.angle_beta   90.00
_cell.angle_gamma   90.00
#
_symmetry.space_group_name_H-M   'P 1'
#
loop_
_entity.id
_entity.type
_entity.pdbx_description
1 polymer ?
#
loop_
_entity_poly.entity_id
_entity_poly.type
_entity_poly.pdbx_seq_one_letter_code
_entity_poly.pdbx_strand_id
1 'polypeptide(L)'
;MSLDELESEVQRCSLQAGAQTAQEAAERLAHAHHAAVVELLGLLGAQASAEPSTLVCQGLGGRLMHAAEARSSAGNGTAVPSREQPHQQQDGRQQQQQREEEQQQQQQQQPQQQQQQQQQPQQPQQQQQQQQQQQQQREPPGLRQPLLGWSPAAAVRAAASADLSHEGLIAKLRTLLQESPSLLPLAERGAWAAAAASAAVGRLGALRSEFAAHLVLLSLRDGGALPRLFATPLSGPSTAATAPPPSDAHWKAAARRLAFDPYQLAVALAAVDAWGERIARIHADRSRLMAEAAAAAAAAGGASDPARRAQHVAALDSNLQEGIWNFLITWLVIFCSIARPEQFSAYMLACAPWVPSMPCVQAGLRELTVDAAAAAAAAAAAAR
;
A
#
# COMPACT_ATOMS: atom_id res chain seq x y z
N MET A 1 18.80 -35.32 -18.51
CA MET A 1 18.20 -33.98 -18.56
C MET A 1 19.14 -33.04 -17.83
N SER A 2 19.63 -32.00 -18.49
CA SER A 2 20.52 -31.01 -17.87
C SER A 2 19.73 -30.13 -16.88
N LEU A 3 20.45 -29.37 -16.03
CA LEU A 3 19.83 -28.40 -15.11
C LEU A 3 18.99 -27.38 -15.89
N ASP A 4 19.47 -26.94 -17.05
CA ASP A 4 18.81 -25.97 -17.93
C ASP A 4 17.49 -26.51 -18.52
N GLU A 5 17.43 -27.80 -18.84
CA GLU A 5 16.21 -28.45 -19.35
C GLU A 5 15.13 -28.55 -18.24
N LEU A 6 15.54 -28.78 -16.99
CA LEU A 6 14.64 -28.81 -15.84
C LEU A 6 14.03 -27.42 -15.56
N GLU A 7 14.85 -26.36 -15.61
CA GLU A 7 14.38 -24.98 -15.45
C GLU A 7 13.39 -24.57 -16.56
N SER A 8 13.65 -24.97 -17.81
CA SER A 8 12.78 -24.67 -18.95
C SER A 8 11.41 -25.38 -18.86
N GLU A 9 11.38 -26.60 -18.33
CA GLU A 9 10.15 -27.38 -18.13
C GLU A 9 9.25 -26.78 -17.02
N VAL A 10 9.86 -26.32 -15.91
CA VAL A 10 9.18 -25.61 -14.81
C VAL A 10 8.49 -24.35 -15.32
N GLN A 11 9.22 -23.56 -16.10
CA GLN A 11 8.73 -22.28 -16.61
C GLN A 11 7.55 -22.45 -17.58
N ARG A 12 7.48 -23.58 -18.29
CA ARG A 12 6.37 -23.91 -19.20
C ARG A 12 5.08 -24.25 -18.46
N CYS A 13 5.16 -25.05 -17.40
CA CYS A 13 4.00 -25.45 -16.60
C CYS A 13 3.37 -24.28 -15.83
N SER A 14 4.17 -23.31 -15.39
CA SER A 14 3.69 -22.15 -14.63
C SER A 14 2.84 -21.16 -15.47
N LEU A 15 2.98 -21.15 -16.80
CA LEU A 15 2.30 -20.19 -17.69
C LEU A 15 0.84 -20.53 -18.01
N GLN A 16 0.37 -21.75 -17.72
CA GLN A 16 -0.95 -22.25 -18.15
C GLN A 16 -2.10 -21.95 -17.17
N ALA A 17 -1.83 -21.42 -15.98
CA ALA A 17 -2.85 -21.09 -14.97
C ALA A 17 -3.33 -19.63 -15.13
N GLY A 18 -4.45 -19.43 -15.85
CA GLY A 18 -4.97 -18.13 -16.32
C GLY A 18 -5.62 -17.19 -15.29
N ALA A 19 -6.09 -16.04 -15.78
CA ALA A 19 -6.47 -14.80 -15.09
C ALA A 19 -7.20 -14.86 -13.72
N GLN A 20 -7.95 -15.93 -13.40
CA GLN A 20 -8.52 -16.12 -12.06
C GLN A 20 -7.43 -16.25 -10.98
N THR A 21 -6.31 -16.92 -11.30
CA THR A 21 -5.15 -17.03 -10.40
C THR A 21 -4.51 -15.68 -10.13
N ALA A 22 -4.51 -14.76 -11.10
CA ALA A 22 -3.91 -13.44 -10.95
C ALA A 22 -4.70 -12.57 -9.97
N GLN A 23 -6.03 -12.64 -9.98
CA GLN A 23 -6.86 -11.93 -8.99
C GLN A 23 -6.65 -12.48 -7.58
N GLU A 24 -6.76 -13.80 -7.39
CA GLU A 24 -6.53 -14.44 -6.10
C GLU A 24 -5.12 -14.17 -5.56
N ALA A 25 -4.12 -14.22 -6.44
CA ALA A 25 -2.75 -13.91 -6.10
C ALA A 25 -2.58 -12.42 -5.72
N ALA A 26 -3.18 -11.49 -6.48
CA ALA A 26 -3.16 -10.07 -6.13
C ALA A 26 -3.84 -9.78 -4.79
N GLU A 27 -4.95 -10.46 -4.48
CA GLU A 27 -5.61 -10.37 -3.18
C GLU A 27 -4.74 -10.94 -2.07
N ARG A 28 -4.14 -12.13 -2.25
CA ARG A 28 -3.18 -12.70 -1.28
C ARG A 28 -2.00 -11.76 -1.03
N LEU A 29 -1.48 -11.12 -2.08
CA LEU A 29 -0.41 -10.14 -1.96
C LEU A 29 -0.84 -8.93 -1.12
N ALA A 30 -2.05 -8.43 -1.37
CA ALA A 30 -2.59 -7.28 -0.66
C ALA A 30 -2.71 -7.57 0.84
N HIS A 31 -3.23 -8.75 1.19
CA HIS A 31 -3.32 -9.20 2.58
C HIS A 31 -1.94 -9.36 3.21
N ALA A 32 -1.00 -10.00 2.52
CA ALA A 32 0.36 -10.19 3.02
C ALA A 32 1.10 -8.85 3.19
N HIS A 33 0.94 -7.92 2.25
CA HIS A 33 1.49 -6.57 2.34
C HIS A 33 0.88 -5.79 3.50
N HIS A 34 -0.45 -5.82 3.65
CA HIS A 34 -1.11 -5.15 4.78
C HIS A 34 -0.64 -5.73 6.13
N ALA A 35 -0.57 -7.05 6.26
CA ALA A 35 -0.05 -7.72 7.46
C ALA A 35 1.39 -7.30 7.76
N ALA A 36 2.27 -7.28 6.76
CA ALA A 36 3.65 -6.84 6.92
C ALA A 36 3.76 -5.38 7.39
N VAL A 37 2.94 -4.48 6.84
CA VAL A 37 2.90 -3.07 7.29
C VAL A 37 2.44 -2.96 8.74
N VAL A 38 1.40 -3.71 9.14
CA VAL A 38 0.89 -3.70 10.52
C VAL A 38 1.93 -4.23 11.50
N GLU A 39 2.60 -5.33 11.16
CA GLU A 39 3.67 -5.93 11.98
C GLU A 39 4.84 -4.95 12.17
N LEU A 40 5.30 -4.31 11.08
CA LEU A 40 6.38 -3.33 11.11
C LEU A 40 6.04 -2.11 11.98
N LEU A 41 4.81 -1.61 11.89
CA LEU A 41 4.35 -0.50 12.74
C LEU A 41 4.30 -0.91 14.22
N GLY A 42 3.91 -2.16 14.51
CA GLY A 42 3.91 -2.71 15.86
C GLY A 42 5.31 -2.83 16.47
N LEU A 43 6.30 -3.30 15.69
CA LEU A 43 7.70 -3.41 16.13
C LEU A 43 8.34 -2.07 16.49
N LEU A 44 7.90 -0.98 15.85
CA LEU A 44 8.40 0.38 16.11
C LEU A 44 7.75 1.05 17.33
N GLY A 45 6.94 0.33 18.11
CA GLY A 45 6.37 0.85 19.35
C GLY A 45 5.24 1.86 19.15
N ALA A 46 4.67 1.95 17.95
CA ALA A 46 3.36 2.56 17.79
C ALA A 46 2.35 1.63 18.47
N GLN A 47 1.97 1.93 19.72
CA GLN A 47 0.88 1.23 20.39
C GLN A 47 -0.42 1.48 19.61
N ALA A 48 -0.67 0.71 18.57
CA ALA A 48 -2.01 0.50 18.04
C ALA A 48 -2.76 -0.28 19.11
N SER A 49 -3.67 0.40 19.81
CA SER A 49 -4.69 -0.23 20.65
C SER A 49 -5.33 -1.37 19.85
N ALA A 50 -5.01 -2.59 20.23
CA ALA A 50 -5.37 -3.80 19.49
C ALA A 50 -6.86 -4.12 19.67
N GLU A 51 -7.63 -3.86 18.62
CA GLU A 51 -8.86 -4.59 18.29
C GLU A 51 -8.75 -4.95 16.80
N PRO A 52 -8.46 -6.22 16.45
CA PRO A 52 -8.35 -6.63 15.05
C PRO A 52 -9.77 -6.70 14.46
N SER A 53 -10.25 -5.57 13.93
CA SER A 53 -11.51 -5.52 13.19
C SER A 53 -11.39 -6.37 11.92
N THR A 54 -11.97 -7.57 12.00
CA THR A 54 -12.13 -8.58 10.93
C THR A 54 -13.04 -8.12 9.78
N LEU A 55 -13.28 -6.81 9.67
CA LEU A 55 -14.38 -6.22 8.87
C LEU A 55 -13.94 -5.66 7.52
N VAL A 56 -12.66 -5.79 7.14
CA VAL A 56 -12.13 -5.18 5.90
C VAL A 56 -12.10 -6.16 4.70
N CYS A 57 -12.17 -7.47 4.90
CA CYS A 57 -12.27 -8.43 3.78
C CYS A 57 -13.69 -8.57 3.20
N GLN A 58 -14.74 -8.15 3.91
CA GLN A 58 -16.13 -8.23 3.43
C GLN A 58 -16.55 -7.04 2.55
N GLY A 59 -15.78 -5.94 2.53
CA GLY A 59 -16.14 -4.71 1.82
C GLY A 59 -16.00 -4.75 0.29
N LEU A 60 -15.30 -5.75 -0.26
CA LEU A 60 -15.06 -5.89 -1.70
C LEU A 60 -15.83 -7.05 -2.36
N GLY A 61 -16.38 -8.00 -1.59
CA GLY A 61 -17.18 -9.11 -2.11
C GLY A 61 -18.70 -8.90 -2.12
N GLY A 62 -19.22 -7.90 -1.40
CA GLY A 62 -20.66 -7.76 -1.12
C GLY A 62 -21.49 -6.92 -2.10
N ARG A 63 -20.90 -6.32 -3.14
CA ARG A 63 -21.61 -5.35 -4.02
C ARG A 63 -21.82 -5.77 -5.48
N LEU A 64 -21.70 -7.06 -5.80
CA LEU A 64 -21.95 -7.60 -7.15
C LEU A 64 -23.03 -8.70 -7.23
N MET A 65 -23.77 -8.97 -6.15
CA MET A 65 -24.82 -10.01 -6.12
C MET A 65 -26.27 -9.49 -5.95
N HIS A 66 -26.52 -8.18 -6.04
CA HIS A 66 -27.87 -7.61 -5.89
C HIS A 66 -28.40 -6.84 -7.11
N ALA A 67 -27.98 -7.22 -8.32
CA ALA A 67 -28.50 -6.64 -9.56
C ALA A 67 -29.16 -7.66 -10.51
N ALA A 68 -29.64 -8.79 -10.00
CA ALA A 68 -30.41 -9.75 -10.79
C ALA A 68 -31.41 -10.51 -9.91
N GLU A 69 -32.47 -9.85 -9.45
CA GLU A 69 -33.76 -10.49 -9.13
C GLU A 69 -34.78 -9.42 -8.72
N ALA A 70 -35.48 -8.88 -9.72
CA ALA A 70 -36.68 -8.09 -9.50
C ALA A 70 -37.73 -8.49 -10.55
N ARG A 71 -38.30 -9.69 -10.38
CA ARG A 71 -39.65 -10.01 -10.86
C ARG A 71 -40.31 -11.00 -9.89
N SER A 72 -41.55 -10.67 -9.54
CA SER A 72 -42.58 -11.52 -8.93
C SER A 72 -42.64 -11.54 -7.40
N SER A 73 -43.62 -10.82 -6.84
CA SER A 73 -44.70 -11.44 -6.04
C SER A 73 -45.67 -10.38 -5.54
N ALA A 74 -46.92 -10.49 -5.98
CA ALA A 74 -48.07 -9.77 -5.46
C ALA A 74 -48.53 -10.35 -4.11
N GLY A 75 -49.25 -9.57 -3.29
CA GLY A 75 -49.92 -10.07 -2.10
C GLY A 75 -50.63 -8.99 -1.27
N ASN A 76 -51.95 -8.92 -1.44
CA ASN A 76 -52.95 -8.05 -0.79
C ASN A 76 -53.29 -8.42 0.67
N GLY A 77 -53.89 -7.49 1.43
CA GLY A 77 -54.85 -7.75 2.53
C GLY A 77 -54.84 -6.70 3.67
N THR A 78 -55.74 -5.71 3.69
CA THR A 78 -57.07 -5.61 4.36
C THR A 78 -57.10 -5.23 5.87
N ALA A 79 -57.45 -3.95 6.13
CA ALA A 79 -58.57 -3.37 6.96
C ALA A 79 -58.88 -3.88 8.41
N VAL A 80 -58.81 -3.04 9.50
CA VAL A 80 -59.89 -2.16 10.15
C VAL A 80 -60.73 -2.90 11.24
N PRO A 81 -61.39 -2.33 12.30
CA PRO A 81 -61.23 -1.14 13.20
C PRO A 81 -61.70 -1.31 14.72
N SER A 82 -61.86 -0.18 15.45
CA SER A 82 -62.82 0.13 16.55
C SER A 82 -62.49 -0.34 18.00
N ARG A 83 -62.84 0.34 19.12
CA ARG A 83 -64.00 1.19 19.49
C ARG A 83 -63.80 1.86 20.89
N GLU A 84 -64.40 3.05 21.11
CA GLU A 84 -65.09 3.59 22.34
C GLU A 84 -64.30 3.73 23.69
N GLN A 85 -64.44 4.73 24.59
CA GLN A 85 -65.59 5.56 25.05
C GLN A 85 -65.10 6.80 25.90
N PRO A 86 -66.00 7.74 26.32
CA PRO A 86 -65.73 9.12 26.75
C PRO A 86 -65.92 9.40 28.27
N HIS A 87 -65.56 10.63 28.71
CA HIS A 87 -66.09 11.46 29.83
C HIS A 87 -64.96 12.14 30.63
N GLN A 88 -64.87 13.48 30.58
CA GLN A 88 -64.84 14.36 31.76
C GLN A 88 -64.79 15.82 31.31
N GLN A 89 -65.94 16.48 31.47
CA GLN A 89 -66.19 17.87 31.09
C GLN A 89 -66.66 18.59 32.35
N GLN A 90 -65.77 18.89 33.31
CA GLN A 90 -66.14 19.74 34.46
C GLN A 90 -64.98 20.28 35.33
N ASP A 91 -63.86 20.76 34.76
CA ASP A 91 -62.81 21.42 35.58
C ASP A 91 -62.21 22.71 34.95
N GLY A 92 -62.88 23.28 33.94
CA GLY A 92 -62.29 24.35 33.11
C GLY A 92 -62.38 25.79 33.63
N ARG A 93 -63.00 26.06 34.79
CA ARG A 93 -63.25 27.46 35.23
C ARG A 93 -62.38 27.99 36.37
N GLN A 94 -61.68 27.16 37.13
CA GLN A 94 -60.73 27.66 38.15
C GLN A 94 -59.28 27.80 37.64
N GLN A 95 -58.88 27.05 36.60
CA GLN A 95 -57.55 27.22 35.98
C GLN A 95 -57.42 28.49 35.12
N GLN A 96 -58.53 29.11 34.72
CA GLN A 96 -58.47 30.30 33.86
C GLN A 96 -58.14 31.58 34.65
N GLN A 97 -58.47 31.65 35.95
CA GLN A 97 -58.11 32.80 36.79
C GLN A 97 -56.65 32.76 37.28
N GLN A 98 -56.06 31.58 37.49
CA GLN A 98 -54.62 31.49 37.82
C GLN A 98 -53.72 31.82 36.62
N ARG A 99 -54.17 31.58 35.38
CA ARG A 99 -53.37 31.95 34.19
C ARG A 99 -53.33 33.45 33.91
N GLU A 100 -54.32 34.24 34.34
CA GLU A 100 -54.29 35.69 34.14
C GLU A 100 -53.36 36.40 35.13
N GLU A 101 -53.20 35.91 36.36
CA GLU A 101 -52.19 36.45 37.29
C GLU A 101 -50.75 36.05 36.92
N GLU A 102 -50.52 34.86 36.37
CA GLU A 102 -49.19 34.51 35.82
C GLU A 102 -48.84 35.30 34.55
N GLN A 103 -49.82 35.69 33.72
CA GLN A 103 -49.55 36.51 32.54
C GLN A 103 -49.21 37.97 32.87
N GLN A 104 -49.75 38.53 33.95
CA GLN A 104 -49.37 39.88 34.38
C GLN A 104 -47.99 39.92 35.07
N GLN A 105 -47.56 38.87 35.77
CA GLN A 105 -46.18 38.82 36.28
C GLN A 105 -45.12 38.61 35.19
N GLN A 106 -45.45 37.94 34.08
CA GLN A 106 -44.50 37.81 32.96
C GLN A 106 -44.29 39.10 32.15
N GLN A 107 -45.27 40.02 32.10
CA GLN A 107 -45.06 41.29 31.37
C GLN A 107 -44.22 42.32 32.13
N GLN A 108 -44.09 42.23 33.46
CA GLN A 108 -43.20 43.14 34.21
C GLN A 108 -41.73 42.69 34.27
N GLN A 109 -41.40 41.44 33.93
CA GLN A 109 -39.99 41.01 33.86
C GLN A 109 -39.36 41.16 32.45
N GLN A 110 -40.16 41.43 31.41
CA GLN A 110 -39.61 41.55 30.04
C GLN A 110 -38.76 42.79 29.75
N PRO A 111 -38.93 43.97 30.40
CA PRO A 111 -38.06 45.11 30.12
C PRO A 111 -36.64 44.95 30.68
N GLN A 112 -36.42 44.09 31.70
CA GLN A 112 -35.12 43.97 32.35
C GLN A 112 -34.18 42.94 31.69
N GLN A 113 -34.70 42.02 30.86
CA GLN A 113 -33.85 41.13 30.06
C GLN A 113 -33.39 41.73 28.73
N GLN A 114 -34.07 42.75 28.16
CA GLN A 114 -33.61 43.37 26.91
C GLN A 114 -32.43 44.35 27.08
N GLN A 115 -32.16 44.87 28.30
CA GLN A 115 -30.97 45.70 28.52
C GLN A 115 -29.68 44.92 28.83
N GLN A 116 -29.75 43.61 29.13
CA GLN A 116 -28.52 42.79 29.27
C GLN A 116 -28.08 42.11 27.95
N GLN A 117 -28.88 42.10 26.89
CA GLN A 117 -28.46 41.54 25.59
C GLN A 117 -27.73 42.52 24.67
N GLN A 118 -27.63 43.81 24.99
CA GLN A 118 -26.79 44.75 24.21
C GLN A 118 -25.35 44.93 24.73
N GLN A 119 -24.93 44.17 25.75
CA GLN A 119 -23.53 44.19 26.21
C GLN A 119 -22.86 42.81 26.27
N GLN A 120 -23.36 41.80 25.55
CA GLN A 120 -22.56 40.57 25.38
C GLN A 120 -21.57 40.71 24.21
N PRO A 121 -20.25 40.57 24.47
CA PRO A 121 -19.21 40.85 23.48
C PRO A 121 -19.24 39.86 22.31
N GLN A 122 -18.77 40.32 21.15
CA GLN A 122 -18.50 39.55 19.92
C GLN A 122 -17.43 38.43 20.08
N GLN A 123 -17.27 37.81 21.25
CA GLN A 123 -16.27 36.77 21.50
C GLN A 123 -16.63 35.32 21.12
N PRO A 124 -17.87 34.89 20.78
CA PRO A 124 -18.09 33.49 20.40
C PRO A 124 -17.47 33.09 19.05
N GLN A 125 -17.28 34.03 18.12
CA GLN A 125 -16.84 33.67 16.76
C GLN A 125 -15.33 33.39 16.66
N GLN A 126 -14.51 33.98 17.54
CA GLN A 126 -13.08 33.66 17.59
C GLN A 126 -12.78 32.34 18.32
N GLN A 127 -13.58 31.97 19.32
CA GLN A 127 -13.42 30.67 19.98
C GLN A 127 -13.86 29.50 19.10
N GLN A 128 -14.86 29.67 18.23
CA GLN A 128 -15.27 28.60 17.31
C GLN A 128 -14.24 28.38 16.18
N GLN A 129 -13.53 29.44 15.74
CA GLN A 129 -12.38 29.28 14.83
C GLN A 129 -11.16 28.65 15.51
N GLN A 130 -10.88 28.98 16.78
CA GLN A 130 -9.81 28.28 17.50
C GLN A 130 -10.15 26.82 17.84
N GLN A 131 -11.42 26.47 18.07
CA GLN A 131 -11.79 25.06 18.24
C GLN A 131 -11.76 24.29 16.92
N GLN A 132 -12.07 24.89 15.77
CA GLN A 132 -11.85 24.21 14.48
C GLN A 132 -10.36 24.07 14.13
N GLN A 133 -9.50 25.04 14.47
CA GLN A 133 -8.05 24.86 14.30
C GLN A 133 -7.48 23.86 15.29
N GLN A 134 -7.96 23.80 16.54
CA GLN A 134 -7.55 22.76 17.47
C GLN A 134 -8.13 21.39 17.10
N GLN A 135 -9.33 21.27 16.53
CA GLN A 135 -9.80 19.96 16.05
C GLN A 135 -9.04 19.48 14.80
N GLN A 136 -8.58 20.37 13.92
CA GLN A 136 -7.66 19.97 12.84
C GLN A 136 -6.25 19.61 13.33
N GLN A 137 -5.81 20.13 14.48
CA GLN A 137 -4.53 19.74 15.09
C GLN A 137 -4.63 18.57 16.07
N ARG A 138 -5.84 18.26 16.57
CA ARG A 138 -6.10 17.27 17.61
C ARG A 138 -6.94 16.10 17.12
N GLU A 139 -7.25 16.04 15.83
CA GLU A 139 -7.40 14.74 15.19
C GLU A 139 -6.07 14.03 15.49
N PRO A 140 -6.06 13.00 16.36
CA PRO A 140 -4.86 12.20 16.51
C PRO A 140 -4.44 11.83 15.09
N PRO A 141 -3.15 11.78 14.73
CA PRO A 141 -2.70 11.21 13.46
C PRO A 141 -3.20 9.77 13.41
N GLY A 142 -4.46 9.64 13.02
CA GLY A 142 -5.35 8.61 13.48
C GLY A 142 -5.24 7.58 12.42
N LEU A 143 -4.22 6.74 12.54
CA LEU A 143 -3.96 5.54 11.76
C LEU A 143 -4.64 5.64 10.39
N ARG A 144 -4.31 6.69 9.61
CA ARG A 144 -4.84 6.84 8.27
C ARG A 144 -4.45 5.54 7.62
N GLN A 145 -5.46 4.74 7.23
CA GLN A 145 -5.23 3.43 6.64
C GLN A 145 -4.06 3.61 5.69
N PRO A 146 -2.93 2.89 5.90
CA PRO A 146 -1.74 3.13 5.11
C PRO A 146 -2.18 3.06 3.67
N LEU A 147 -2.18 4.21 3.01
CA LEU A 147 -2.63 4.35 1.63
C LEU A 147 -1.61 3.53 0.87
N LEU A 148 -1.98 2.28 0.58
CA LEU A 148 -1.21 1.41 -0.27
C LEU A 148 -0.95 2.24 -1.51
N GLY A 149 0.31 2.64 -1.75
CA GLY A 149 0.66 3.44 -2.92
C GLY A 149 0.54 2.66 -4.23
N TRP A 150 -0.19 1.56 -4.20
CA TRP A 150 -0.63 0.68 -5.27
C TRP A 150 -2.00 0.11 -4.88
N SER A 151 -2.87 -0.15 -5.86
CA SER A 151 -4.19 -0.73 -5.62
C SER A 151 -4.28 -2.11 -6.28
N PRO A 152 -4.51 -3.20 -5.53
CA PRO A 152 -4.72 -4.53 -6.10
C PRO A 152 -5.87 -4.53 -7.12
N ALA A 153 -6.96 -3.83 -6.80
CA ALA A 153 -8.08 -3.68 -7.73
C ALA A 153 -7.69 -2.92 -9.01
N ALA A 154 -6.81 -1.93 -8.93
CA ALA A 154 -6.25 -1.28 -10.12
C ALA A 154 -5.35 -2.22 -10.92
N ALA A 155 -4.56 -3.06 -10.25
CA ALA A 155 -3.75 -4.09 -10.91
C ALA A 155 -4.65 -5.10 -11.66
N VAL A 156 -5.69 -5.63 -11.02
CA VAL A 156 -6.65 -6.55 -11.67
C VAL A 156 -7.31 -5.91 -12.88
N ARG A 157 -7.75 -4.64 -12.78
CA ARG A 157 -8.31 -3.92 -13.94
C ARG A 157 -7.29 -3.74 -15.06
N ALA A 158 -6.04 -3.43 -14.71
CA ALA A 158 -4.97 -3.29 -15.69
C ALA A 158 -4.62 -4.63 -16.35
N ALA A 159 -4.72 -5.75 -15.64
CA ALA A 159 -4.36 -7.08 -16.13
C ALA A 159 -5.13 -7.49 -17.40
N ALA A 160 -6.38 -7.02 -17.55
CA ALA A 160 -7.21 -7.35 -18.70
C ALA A 160 -6.74 -6.69 -20.01
N SER A 161 -6.03 -5.56 -19.93
CA SER A 161 -5.62 -4.77 -21.11
C SER A 161 -4.10 -4.53 -21.18
N ALA A 162 -3.36 -4.89 -20.14
CA ALA A 162 -1.92 -4.66 -20.08
C ALA A 162 -1.17 -5.72 -20.90
N ASP A 163 -0.17 -5.27 -21.62
CA ASP A 163 0.87 -6.14 -22.17
C ASP A 163 1.70 -6.72 -21.03
N LEU A 164 1.26 -7.81 -20.42
CA LEU A 164 1.97 -8.51 -19.34
C LEU A 164 3.17 -9.32 -19.86
N SER A 165 3.99 -8.71 -20.70
CA SER A 165 5.26 -9.23 -21.17
C SER A 165 6.41 -8.51 -20.49
N HIS A 166 7.62 -9.06 -20.63
CA HIS A 166 8.83 -8.38 -20.18
C HIS A 166 8.99 -7.01 -20.87
N GLU A 167 8.72 -6.93 -22.18
CA GLU A 167 8.78 -5.67 -22.93
C GLU A 167 7.74 -4.65 -22.45
N GLY A 168 6.53 -5.11 -22.10
CA GLY A 168 5.49 -4.25 -21.52
C GLY A 168 5.91 -3.63 -20.19
N LEU A 169 6.57 -4.40 -19.32
CA LEU A 169 7.13 -3.88 -18.06
C LEU A 169 8.26 -2.87 -18.31
N ILE A 170 9.18 -3.20 -19.23
CA ILE A 170 10.27 -2.31 -19.62
C ILE A 170 9.71 -1.01 -20.22
N ALA A 171 8.66 -1.08 -21.04
CA ALA A 171 7.98 0.10 -21.59
C ALA A 171 7.40 0.99 -20.48
N LYS A 172 6.73 0.41 -19.47
CA LYS A 172 6.24 1.16 -18.31
C LYS A 172 7.35 1.85 -17.53
N LEU A 173 8.47 1.16 -17.32
CA LEU A 173 9.63 1.75 -16.66
C LEU A 173 10.26 2.88 -17.50
N ARG A 174 10.37 2.70 -18.83
CA ARG A 174 10.84 3.77 -19.73
C ARG A 174 9.93 5.00 -19.66
N THR A 175 8.60 4.83 -19.66
CA THR A 175 7.66 5.94 -19.49
C THR A 175 7.91 6.68 -18.17
N LEU A 176 8.08 5.93 -17.07
CA LEU A 176 8.41 6.53 -15.78
C LEU A 176 9.71 7.36 -15.85
N LEU A 177 10.77 6.81 -16.44
CA LEU A 177 12.07 7.48 -16.55
C LEU A 177 12.05 8.66 -17.52
N GLN A 178 11.22 8.63 -18.56
CA GLN A 178 11.09 9.72 -19.52
C GLN A 178 10.30 10.90 -18.94
N GLU A 179 9.25 10.64 -18.17
CA GLU A 179 8.40 11.69 -17.59
C GLU A 179 8.99 12.29 -16.29
N SER A 180 9.69 11.49 -15.48
CA SER A 180 10.16 11.93 -14.16
C SER A 180 11.05 13.20 -14.17
N PRO A 181 11.99 13.40 -15.12
CA PRO A 181 12.86 14.58 -15.11
C PRO A 181 12.13 15.92 -15.24
N SER A 182 10.98 15.97 -15.93
CA SER A 182 10.18 17.20 -16.06
C SER A 182 9.25 17.41 -14.86
N LEU A 183 8.81 16.33 -14.22
CA LEU A 183 7.88 16.36 -13.10
C LEU A 183 8.58 16.61 -11.74
N LEU A 184 9.79 16.06 -11.53
CA LEU A 184 10.50 16.20 -10.26
C LEU A 184 10.76 17.66 -9.86
N PRO A 185 11.30 18.53 -10.74
CA PRO A 185 11.48 19.93 -10.38
C PRO A 185 10.17 20.66 -10.12
N LEU A 186 9.03 20.21 -10.67
CA LEU A 186 7.72 20.81 -10.38
C LEU A 186 7.20 20.37 -9.01
N ALA A 187 7.40 19.09 -8.66
CA ALA A 187 7.05 18.55 -7.35
C ALA A 187 7.85 19.22 -6.22
N GLU A 188 9.14 19.50 -6.44
CA GLU A 188 10.03 20.11 -5.44
C GLU A 188 9.81 21.61 -5.24
N ARG A 189 9.21 22.31 -6.22
CA ARG A 189 9.10 23.77 -6.19
C ARG A 189 8.15 24.32 -5.11
N GLY A 190 7.33 23.52 -4.43
CA GLY A 190 6.60 23.99 -3.24
C GLY A 190 5.57 25.11 -3.50
N ALA A 191 5.38 26.01 -2.52
CA ALA A 191 4.16 26.83 -2.35
C ALA A 191 3.81 27.79 -3.50
N TRP A 192 4.79 28.27 -4.26
CA TRP A 192 4.57 29.26 -5.32
C TRP A 192 3.89 28.68 -6.58
N ALA A 193 3.80 27.36 -6.68
CA ALA A 193 3.08 26.66 -7.75
C ALA A 193 2.31 25.46 -7.20
N ALA A 194 1.64 25.60 -6.06
CA ALA A 194 1.01 24.50 -5.31
C ALA A 194 0.14 23.58 -6.19
N ALA A 195 -0.64 24.14 -7.12
CA ALA A 195 -1.47 23.36 -8.06
C ALA A 195 -0.61 22.51 -9.03
N ALA A 196 0.45 23.09 -9.60
CA ALA A 196 1.35 22.38 -10.51
C ALA A 196 2.18 21.33 -9.77
N ALA A 197 2.65 21.64 -8.55
CA ALA A 197 3.35 20.69 -7.69
C ALA A 197 2.44 19.51 -7.32
N SER A 198 1.20 19.77 -6.91
CA SER A 198 0.22 18.73 -6.60
C SER A 198 -0.09 17.85 -7.83
N ALA A 199 -0.23 18.47 -9.01
CA ALA A 199 -0.45 17.73 -10.25
C ALA A 199 0.75 16.85 -10.62
N ALA A 200 1.98 17.37 -10.46
CA ALA A 200 3.21 16.63 -10.70
C ALA A 200 3.35 15.44 -9.73
N VAL A 201 3.15 15.65 -8.43
CA VAL A 201 3.15 14.57 -7.42
C VAL A 201 2.07 13.53 -7.74
N GLY A 202 0.87 13.97 -8.11
CA GLY A 202 -0.21 13.07 -8.53
C GLY A 202 0.17 12.22 -9.75
N ARG A 203 0.81 12.82 -10.75
CA ARG A 203 1.29 12.12 -11.95
C ARG A 203 2.40 11.12 -11.62
N LEU A 204 3.40 11.51 -10.83
CA LEU A 204 4.45 10.60 -10.34
C LEU A 204 3.86 9.43 -9.55
N GLY A 205 2.85 9.70 -8.72
CA GLY A 205 2.12 8.67 -7.96
C GLY A 205 1.40 7.67 -8.87
N ALA A 206 0.78 8.16 -9.94
CA ALA A 206 0.14 7.31 -10.95
C ALA A 206 1.16 6.44 -11.71
N LEU A 207 2.25 7.03 -12.22
CA LEU A 207 3.32 6.30 -12.91
C LEU A 207 3.92 5.19 -12.03
N ARG A 208 4.20 5.51 -10.77
CA ARG A 208 4.66 4.53 -9.78
C ARG A 208 3.66 3.40 -9.58
N SER A 209 2.38 3.73 -9.39
CA SER A 209 1.32 2.75 -9.15
C SER A 209 1.13 1.81 -10.35
N GLU A 210 1.16 2.37 -11.57
CA GLU A 210 1.09 1.60 -12.81
C GLU A 210 2.28 0.64 -12.96
N PHE A 211 3.50 1.13 -12.70
CA PHE A 211 4.69 0.30 -12.73
C PHE A 211 4.63 -0.82 -11.68
N ALA A 212 4.28 -0.50 -10.44
CA ALA A 212 4.15 -1.48 -9.36
C ALA A 212 3.09 -2.56 -9.68
N ALA A 213 1.92 -2.15 -10.18
CA ALA A 213 0.88 -3.07 -10.61
C ALA A 213 1.38 -4.02 -11.71
N HIS A 214 2.08 -3.48 -12.71
CA HIS A 214 2.62 -4.27 -13.81
C HIS A 214 3.71 -5.23 -13.34
N LEU A 215 4.61 -4.77 -12.46
CA LEU A 215 5.66 -5.58 -11.83
C LEU A 215 5.05 -6.78 -11.09
N VAL A 216 4.02 -6.54 -10.26
CA VAL A 216 3.30 -7.59 -9.55
C VAL A 216 2.68 -8.59 -10.51
N LEU A 217 1.83 -8.13 -11.44
CA LEU A 217 1.10 -9.02 -12.34
C LEU A 217 2.04 -9.88 -13.20
N LEU A 218 3.13 -9.28 -13.71
CA LEU A 218 4.10 -10.01 -14.50
C LEU A 218 4.83 -11.06 -13.65
N SER A 219 5.22 -10.71 -12.42
CA SER A 219 5.94 -11.63 -11.52
C SER A 219 5.08 -12.83 -11.11
N LEU A 220 3.76 -12.61 -10.97
CA LEU A 220 2.80 -13.69 -10.68
C LEU A 220 2.57 -14.62 -11.86
N ARG A 221 2.68 -14.08 -13.08
CA ARG A 221 2.52 -14.86 -14.31
C ARG A 221 3.79 -15.59 -14.71
N ASP A 222 4.95 -14.95 -14.55
CA ASP A 222 6.26 -15.42 -14.95
C ASP A 222 7.30 -15.06 -13.90
N GLY A 223 7.61 -16.02 -13.03
CA GLY A 223 8.60 -15.83 -11.97
C GLY A 223 10.01 -15.51 -12.48
N GLY A 224 10.33 -15.84 -13.73
CA GLY A 224 11.60 -15.51 -14.36
C GLY A 224 11.69 -14.07 -14.87
N ALA A 225 10.58 -13.32 -14.89
CA ALA A 225 10.57 -11.96 -15.42
C ALA A 225 11.36 -10.97 -14.55
N LEU A 226 11.33 -11.13 -13.22
CA LEU A 226 12.08 -10.29 -12.28
C LEU A 226 13.61 -10.45 -12.43
N PRO A 227 14.18 -11.67 -12.38
CA PRO A 227 15.61 -11.86 -12.66
C PRO A 227 16.06 -11.23 -13.98
N ARG A 228 15.27 -11.40 -15.06
CA ARG A 228 15.59 -10.80 -16.36
C ARG A 228 15.58 -9.28 -16.33
N LEU A 229 14.66 -8.67 -15.58
CA LEU A 229 14.60 -7.22 -15.38
C LEU A 229 15.84 -6.68 -14.68
N PHE A 230 16.35 -7.37 -13.68
CA PHE A 230 17.57 -6.93 -12.96
C PHE A 230 18.85 -7.17 -13.76
N ALA A 231 18.86 -8.20 -14.60
CA ALA A 231 20.03 -8.57 -15.41
C ALA A 231 20.13 -7.79 -16.72
N THR A 232 19.05 -7.19 -17.21
CA THR A 232 18.99 -6.56 -18.54
C THR A 232 18.89 -5.04 -18.42
N PRO A 233 19.84 -4.27 -18.98
CA PRO A 233 19.75 -2.81 -19.01
C PRO A 233 18.58 -2.34 -19.89
N LEU A 234 17.95 -1.23 -19.49
CA LEU A 234 16.72 -0.72 -20.10
C LEU A 234 16.88 -0.24 -21.56
N SER A 235 18.11 0.00 -22.01
CA SER A 235 18.42 0.44 -23.38
C SER A 235 18.26 -0.67 -24.43
N GLY A 236 17.94 -1.90 -24.02
CA GLY A 236 17.73 -3.05 -24.91
C GLY A 236 19.03 -3.74 -25.33
N PRO A 237 18.93 -4.93 -25.96
CA PRO A 237 20.08 -5.80 -26.23
C PRO A 237 21.06 -5.25 -27.27
N SER A 238 20.65 -4.29 -28.11
CA SER A 238 21.41 -3.88 -29.31
C SER A 238 22.62 -2.98 -29.02
N THR A 239 22.65 -2.27 -27.88
CA THR A 239 23.75 -1.34 -27.55
C THR A 239 24.34 -1.55 -26.16
N ALA A 240 23.68 -2.31 -25.29
CA ALA A 240 24.02 -2.38 -23.87
C ALA A 240 24.73 -3.66 -23.44
N ALA A 241 24.95 -4.62 -24.34
CA ALA A 241 25.63 -5.89 -24.05
C ALA A 241 27.09 -5.74 -23.56
N THR A 242 27.64 -4.52 -23.58
CA THR A 242 29.03 -4.24 -23.15
C THR A 242 29.15 -3.36 -21.92
N ALA A 243 28.05 -2.81 -21.37
CA ALA A 243 28.12 -1.98 -20.18
C ALA A 243 28.36 -2.87 -18.94
N PRO A 244 29.43 -2.67 -18.17
CA PRO A 244 29.64 -3.44 -16.95
C PRO A 244 28.50 -3.17 -15.95
N PRO A 245 28.16 -4.16 -15.11
CA PRO A 245 27.20 -3.94 -14.04
C PRO A 245 27.64 -2.76 -13.15
N PRO A 246 26.71 -1.97 -12.60
CA PRO A 246 27.07 -0.83 -11.78
C PRO A 246 27.82 -1.26 -10.51
N SER A 247 28.80 -0.46 -10.11
CA SER A 247 29.54 -0.67 -8.87
C SER A 247 28.67 -0.36 -7.64
N ASP A 248 29.09 -0.83 -6.46
CA ASP A 248 28.43 -0.49 -5.20
C ASP A 248 28.33 1.02 -4.96
N ALA A 249 29.34 1.78 -5.43
CA ALA A 249 29.33 3.24 -5.35
C ALA A 249 28.15 3.86 -6.12
N HIS A 250 27.78 3.29 -7.27
CA HIS A 250 26.60 3.73 -8.02
C HIS A 250 25.31 3.51 -7.22
N TRP A 251 25.13 2.31 -6.65
CA TRP A 251 23.94 1.98 -5.88
C TRP A 251 23.82 2.82 -4.60
N LYS A 252 24.95 3.09 -3.93
CA LYS A 252 25.00 4.00 -2.78
C LYS A 252 24.60 5.43 -3.16
N ALA A 253 25.14 5.94 -4.27
CA ALA A 253 24.79 7.27 -4.77
C ALA A 253 23.30 7.35 -5.16
N ALA A 254 22.74 6.30 -5.77
CA ALA A 254 21.32 6.22 -6.07
C ALA A 254 20.48 6.21 -4.79
N ALA A 255 20.83 5.40 -3.78
CA ALA A 255 20.08 5.33 -2.52
C ALA A 255 19.98 6.69 -1.80
N ARG A 256 21.02 7.54 -1.88
CA ARG A 256 20.95 8.92 -1.36
C ARG A 256 19.85 9.77 -1.99
N ARG A 257 19.40 9.45 -3.21
CA ARG A 257 18.28 10.12 -3.88
C ARG A 257 16.90 9.76 -3.30
N LEU A 258 16.79 8.68 -2.52
CA LEU A 258 15.57 8.41 -1.77
C LEU A 258 15.29 9.49 -0.73
N ALA A 259 16.35 10.13 -0.20
CA ALA A 259 16.25 11.21 0.78
C ALA A 259 15.23 10.87 1.89
N PHE A 260 15.32 9.65 2.43
CA PHE A 260 14.46 9.22 3.53
C PHE A 260 14.78 10.02 4.79
N ASP A 261 13.73 10.50 5.45
CA ASP A 261 13.88 11.00 6.81
C ASP A 261 14.25 9.85 7.78
N PRO A 262 14.69 10.16 9.03
CA PRO A 262 15.11 9.12 9.97
C PRO A 262 14.04 8.06 10.25
N TYR A 263 12.76 8.43 10.22
CA TYR A 263 11.66 7.49 10.44
C TYR A 263 11.46 6.58 9.21
N GLN A 264 11.37 7.17 8.01
CA GLN A 264 11.31 6.41 6.75
C GLN A 264 12.47 5.42 6.62
N LEU A 265 13.69 5.85 6.95
CA LEU A 265 14.89 5.02 6.90
C LEU A 265 14.82 3.84 7.87
N ALA A 266 14.40 4.09 9.12
CA ALA A 266 14.23 3.04 10.13
C ALA A 266 13.20 1.99 9.70
N VAL A 267 12.02 2.42 9.21
CA VAL A 267 10.97 1.50 8.74
C VAL A 267 11.45 0.70 7.52
N ALA A 268 12.15 1.36 6.59
CA ALA A 268 12.66 0.70 5.39
C ALA A 268 13.72 -0.36 5.72
N LEU A 269 14.63 -0.08 6.65
CA LEU A 269 15.62 -1.05 7.11
C LEU A 269 14.98 -2.24 7.79
N ALA A 270 14.00 -2.02 8.67
CA ALA A 270 13.26 -3.11 9.30
C ALA A 270 12.59 -4.02 8.26
N ALA A 271 11.99 -3.45 7.21
CA ALA A 271 11.42 -4.22 6.11
C ALA A 271 12.47 -5.05 5.35
N VAL A 272 13.64 -4.46 5.07
CA VAL A 272 14.73 -5.15 4.36
C VAL A 272 15.40 -6.23 5.21
N ASP A 273 15.55 -6.01 6.52
CA ASP A 273 16.13 -7.02 7.41
C ASP A 273 15.18 -8.23 7.55
N ALA A 274 13.88 -7.99 7.70
CA ALA A 274 12.87 -9.05 7.67
C ALA A 274 12.89 -9.86 6.35
N TRP A 275 13.03 -9.16 5.21
CA TRP A 275 13.24 -9.79 3.91
C TRP A 275 14.51 -10.65 3.88
N GLY A 276 15.61 -10.13 4.41
CA GLY A 276 16.92 -10.79 4.46
C GLY A 276 16.90 -12.09 5.27
N GLU A 277 16.22 -12.09 6.42
CA GLU A 277 16.03 -13.30 7.22
C GLU A 277 15.18 -14.34 6.48
N ARG A 278 14.09 -13.90 5.85
CA ARG A 278 13.19 -14.81 5.12
C ARG A 278 13.85 -15.39 3.88
N ILE A 279 14.58 -14.60 3.11
CA ILE A 279 15.28 -15.10 1.91
C ILE A 279 16.40 -16.07 2.28
N ALA A 280 17.08 -15.88 3.42
CA ALA A 280 18.05 -16.85 3.92
C ALA A 280 17.42 -18.22 4.21
N ARG A 281 16.22 -18.25 4.81
CA ARG A 281 15.46 -19.50 5.03
C ARG A 281 15.05 -20.16 3.71
N ILE A 282 14.53 -19.37 2.76
CA ILE A 282 14.15 -19.85 1.43
C ILE A 282 15.34 -20.46 0.70
N HIS A 283 16.51 -19.81 0.75
CA HIS A 283 17.74 -20.33 0.15
C HIS A 283 18.22 -21.63 0.82
N ALA A 284 18.18 -21.71 2.16
CA ALA A 284 18.57 -22.93 2.88
C ALA A 284 17.66 -24.12 2.49
N ASP A 285 16.34 -23.88 2.40
CA ASP A 285 15.39 -24.88 1.96
C ASP A 285 15.61 -25.31 0.50
N ARG A 286 15.91 -24.36 -0.39
CA ARG A 286 16.28 -24.66 -1.78
C ARG A 286 17.51 -25.55 -1.86
N SER A 287 18.57 -25.21 -1.12
CA SER A 287 19.80 -26.02 -1.09
C SER A 287 19.52 -27.44 -0.59
N ARG A 288 18.67 -27.59 0.44
CA ARG A 288 18.21 -28.91 0.92
C ARG A 288 17.47 -29.69 -0.17
N LEU A 289 16.47 -29.08 -0.82
CA LEU A 289 15.68 -29.71 -1.89
C LEU A 289 16.55 -30.15 -3.07
N MET A 290 17.52 -29.32 -3.48
CA MET A 290 18.49 -29.66 -4.53
C MET A 290 19.37 -30.84 -4.13
N ALA A 291 19.85 -30.88 -2.88
CA ALA A 291 20.66 -31.98 -2.36
C ALA A 291 19.85 -33.30 -2.29
N GLU A 292 18.60 -33.24 -1.85
CA GLU A 292 17.69 -34.40 -1.82
C GLU A 292 17.40 -34.93 -3.23
N ALA A 293 17.15 -34.04 -4.19
CA ALA A 293 16.94 -34.41 -5.58
C ALA A 293 18.18 -35.07 -6.19
N ALA A 294 19.38 -34.53 -5.92
CA ALA A 294 20.65 -35.10 -6.36
C ALA A 294 20.90 -36.49 -5.74
N ALA A 295 20.65 -36.64 -4.43
CA ALA A 295 20.78 -37.92 -3.73
C ALA A 295 19.79 -38.96 -4.25
N ALA A 296 18.53 -38.56 -4.53
CA ALA A 296 17.53 -39.42 -5.14
C ALA A 296 17.95 -39.90 -6.54
N ALA A 297 18.51 -39.00 -7.36
CA ALA A 297 19.01 -39.33 -8.68
C ALA A 297 20.19 -40.32 -8.62
N ALA A 298 21.11 -40.15 -7.67
CA ALA A 298 22.24 -41.05 -7.46
C ALA A 298 21.79 -42.44 -6.98
N ALA A 299 20.87 -42.50 -6.02
CA ALA A 299 20.36 -43.76 -5.46
C ALA A 299 19.62 -44.62 -6.48
N ALA A 300 19.03 -44.00 -7.50
CA ALA A 300 18.26 -44.71 -8.52
C ALA A 300 19.14 -45.40 -9.59
N GLY A 301 20.48 -45.31 -9.50
CA GLY A 301 21.40 -46.00 -10.40
C GLY A 301 21.22 -45.65 -11.88
N GLY A 302 20.70 -44.45 -12.18
CA GLY A 302 20.34 -44.01 -13.53
C GLY A 302 18.90 -44.33 -13.96
N ALA A 303 18.16 -45.19 -13.26
CA ALA A 303 16.74 -45.42 -13.49
C ALA A 303 15.92 -44.27 -12.88
N SER A 304 15.52 -43.30 -13.70
CA SER A 304 14.72 -42.17 -13.22
C SER A 304 13.35 -42.61 -12.69
N ASP A 305 13.04 -42.36 -11.42
CA ASP A 305 11.66 -42.32 -10.91
C ASP A 305 11.02 -40.98 -11.31
N PRO A 306 10.12 -40.95 -12.31
CA PRO A 306 9.55 -39.71 -12.80
C PRO A 306 8.64 -39.02 -11.77
N ALA A 307 8.00 -39.80 -10.89
CA ALA A 307 7.08 -39.26 -9.89
C ALA A 307 7.84 -38.51 -8.80
N ARG A 308 8.91 -39.13 -8.28
CA ARG A 308 9.79 -38.47 -7.29
C ARG A 308 10.50 -37.24 -7.88
N ARG A 309 10.90 -37.30 -9.16
CA ARG A 309 11.43 -36.12 -9.86
C ARG A 309 10.40 -35.00 -9.93
N ALA A 310 9.17 -35.30 -10.36
CA ALA A 310 8.10 -34.32 -10.44
C ALA A 310 7.82 -33.66 -9.06
N GLN A 311 7.89 -34.44 -7.98
CA GLN A 311 7.75 -33.92 -6.62
C GLN A 311 8.85 -32.91 -6.25
N HIS A 312 10.12 -33.22 -6.51
CA HIS A 312 11.22 -32.28 -6.25
C HIS A 312 11.12 -31.01 -7.08
N VAL A 313 10.70 -31.15 -8.34
CA VAL A 313 10.45 -30.01 -9.24
C VAL A 313 9.35 -29.11 -8.69
N ALA A 314 8.21 -29.68 -8.28
CA ALA A 314 7.11 -28.92 -7.69
C ALA A 314 7.53 -28.21 -6.39
N ALA A 315 8.34 -28.86 -5.55
CA ALA A 315 8.85 -28.26 -4.32
C ALA A 315 9.80 -27.08 -4.60
N LEU A 316 10.70 -27.22 -5.58
CA LEU A 316 11.61 -26.15 -6.00
C LEU A 316 10.85 -24.96 -6.62
N ASP A 317 9.82 -25.24 -7.43
CA ASP A 317 8.96 -24.19 -7.98
C ASP A 317 8.21 -23.42 -6.88
N SER A 318 7.61 -24.14 -5.92
CA SER A 318 6.98 -23.51 -4.75
C SER A 318 7.96 -22.65 -3.95
N ASN A 319 9.20 -23.11 -3.75
CA ASN A 319 10.25 -22.35 -3.06
C ASN A 319 10.66 -21.09 -3.85
N LEU A 320 10.75 -21.19 -5.18
CA LEU A 320 11.02 -20.05 -6.06
C LEU A 320 9.90 -19.00 -5.98
N GLN A 321 8.65 -19.44 -6.05
CA GLN A 321 7.48 -18.58 -5.89
C GLN A 321 7.53 -17.85 -4.54
N GLU A 322 7.83 -18.55 -3.44
CA GLU A 322 7.97 -17.90 -2.13
C GLU A 322 9.04 -16.80 -2.13
N GLY A 323 10.17 -17.02 -2.83
CA GLY A 323 11.21 -16.00 -3.02
C GLY A 323 10.70 -14.75 -3.74
N ILE A 324 9.93 -14.95 -4.82
CA ILE A 324 9.31 -13.85 -5.58
C ILE A 324 8.31 -13.08 -4.72
N TRP A 325 7.46 -13.79 -3.98
CA TRP A 325 6.51 -13.18 -3.05
C TRP A 325 7.20 -12.33 -1.99
N ASN A 326 8.25 -12.88 -1.36
CA ASN A 326 9.04 -12.18 -0.36
C ASN A 326 9.68 -10.89 -0.92
N PHE A 327 10.22 -10.98 -2.14
CA PHE A 327 10.74 -9.81 -2.86
C PHE A 327 9.64 -8.76 -3.09
N LEU A 328 8.51 -9.14 -3.68
CA LEU A 328 7.45 -8.20 -4.06
C LEU A 328 6.85 -7.48 -2.85
N ILE A 329 6.57 -8.22 -1.77
CA ILE A 329 6.02 -7.63 -0.54
C ILE A 329 6.96 -6.55 -0.02
N THR A 330 8.25 -6.86 0.10
CA THR A 330 9.25 -5.93 0.62
C THR A 330 9.43 -4.72 -0.30
N TRP A 331 9.47 -4.95 -1.61
CA TRP A 331 9.57 -3.90 -2.61
C TRP A 331 8.37 -2.94 -2.53
N LEU A 332 7.15 -3.48 -2.44
CA LEU A 332 5.92 -2.68 -2.33
C LEU A 332 5.87 -1.90 -1.00
N VAL A 333 6.32 -2.48 0.11
CA VAL A 333 6.41 -1.76 1.38
C VAL A 333 7.33 -0.55 1.23
N ILE A 334 8.56 -0.75 0.73
CA ILE A 334 9.55 0.32 0.62
C ILE A 334 9.11 1.38 -0.39
N PHE A 335 8.77 0.99 -1.61
CA PHE A 335 8.61 1.93 -2.70
C PHE A 335 7.18 2.45 -2.88
N CYS A 336 6.17 1.71 -2.42
CA CYS A 336 4.78 2.14 -2.51
C CYS A 336 4.22 2.67 -1.18
N SER A 337 4.74 2.23 -0.03
CA SER A 337 4.19 2.64 1.28
C SER A 337 5.08 3.62 2.05
N ILE A 338 6.41 3.43 2.01
CA ILE A 338 7.35 4.29 2.75
C ILE A 338 7.79 5.47 1.89
N ALA A 339 8.28 5.20 0.67
CA ALA A 339 8.75 6.24 -0.23
C ALA A 339 7.60 7.10 -0.75
N ARG A 340 7.83 8.41 -0.85
CA ARG A 340 6.96 9.33 -1.59
C ARG A 340 7.15 9.13 -3.10
N PRO A 341 6.16 9.48 -3.94
CA PRO A 341 6.28 9.34 -5.40
C PRO A 341 7.53 9.99 -5.98
N GLU A 342 7.88 11.19 -5.54
CA GLU A 342 9.07 11.93 -5.96
C GLU A 342 10.37 11.25 -5.53
N GLN A 343 10.42 10.70 -4.31
CA GLN A 343 11.58 9.95 -3.81
C GLN A 343 11.81 8.68 -4.64
N PHE A 344 10.74 7.94 -4.93
CA PHE A 344 10.80 6.76 -5.80
C PHE A 344 11.29 7.10 -7.20
N SER A 345 10.71 8.12 -7.84
CA SER A 345 11.11 8.53 -9.19
C SER A 345 12.56 9.03 -9.25
N ALA A 346 13.02 9.80 -8.25
CA ALA A 346 14.40 10.24 -8.15
C ALA A 346 15.37 9.06 -8.00
N TYR A 347 15.00 8.05 -7.21
CA TYR A 347 15.76 6.81 -7.05
C TYR A 347 15.85 6.01 -8.36
N MET A 348 14.72 5.77 -9.02
CA MET A 348 14.68 5.01 -10.28
C MET A 348 15.48 5.72 -11.39
N LEU A 349 15.42 7.05 -11.48
CA LEU A 349 16.26 7.83 -12.39
C LEU A 349 17.76 7.66 -12.09
N ALA A 350 18.13 7.63 -10.81
CA ALA A 350 19.53 7.48 -10.42
C ALA A 350 20.08 6.06 -10.65
N CYS A 351 19.21 5.05 -10.66
CA CYS A 351 19.56 3.67 -11.01
C CYS A 351 19.68 3.44 -12.52
N ALA A 352 19.02 4.25 -13.35
CA ALA A 352 19.00 4.07 -14.79
C ALA A 352 20.43 4.04 -15.39
N PRO A 353 20.70 3.15 -16.37
CA PRO A 353 19.75 2.30 -17.10
C PRO A 353 19.47 0.94 -16.44
N TRP A 354 19.81 0.75 -15.17
CA TRP A 354 19.65 -0.51 -14.46
C TRP A 354 18.48 -0.46 -13.48
N VAL A 355 17.96 -1.64 -13.15
CA VAL A 355 16.93 -1.78 -12.11
C VAL A 355 17.60 -2.32 -10.86
N PRO A 356 17.44 -1.66 -9.69
CA PRO A 356 18.11 -2.08 -8.48
C PRO A 356 17.54 -3.41 -7.96
N SER A 357 18.43 -4.30 -7.53
CA SER A 357 18.04 -5.50 -6.77
C SER A 357 17.83 -5.17 -5.28
N MET A 358 17.14 -6.03 -4.53
CA MET A 358 16.97 -5.84 -3.08
C MET A 358 18.29 -5.79 -2.30
N PRO A 359 19.32 -6.62 -2.59
CA PRO A 359 20.65 -6.44 -1.99
C PRO A 359 21.24 -5.04 -2.21
N CYS A 360 21.08 -4.46 -3.41
CA CYS A 360 21.55 -3.09 -3.69
C CYS A 360 20.81 -2.05 -2.84
N VAL A 361 19.48 -2.21 -2.71
CA VAL A 361 18.65 -1.37 -1.83
C VAL A 361 19.12 -1.49 -0.38
N GLN A 362 19.32 -2.72 0.12
CA GLN A 362 19.79 -2.98 1.48
C GLN A 362 21.13 -2.30 1.78
N ALA A 363 22.12 -2.51 0.91
CA ALA A 363 23.44 -1.91 1.06
C ALA A 363 23.37 -0.37 1.06
N GLY A 364 22.56 0.19 0.15
CA GLY A 364 22.32 1.62 0.08
C GLY A 364 21.70 2.19 1.35
N LEU A 365 20.64 1.59 1.88
CA LEU A 365 19.96 2.06 3.10
C LEU A 365 20.85 1.95 4.34
N ARG A 366 21.66 0.89 4.46
CA ARG A 366 22.61 0.73 5.57
C ARG A 366 23.68 1.81 5.54
N GLU A 367 24.18 2.16 4.37
CA GLU A 367 25.13 3.28 4.22
C GLU A 367 24.51 4.61 4.66
N LEU A 368 23.26 4.89 4.30
CA LEU A 368 22.56 6.12 4.74
C LEU A 368 22.48 6.23 6.26
N THR A 369 22.40 5.10 6.96
CA THR A 369 22.37 5.07 8.43
C THR A 369 23.73 5.46 9.02
N VAL A 370 24.81 4.96 8.41
CA VAL A 370 26.18 5.32 8.81
C VAL A 370 26.43 6.81 8.54
N ASP A 371 26.04 7.31 7.36
CA ASP A 371 26.15 8.72 6.99
C ASP A 371 25.37 9.62 7.98
N ALA A 372 24.14 9.23 8.35
CA ALA A 372 23.30 9.97 9.30
C ALA A 372 23.91 9.99 10.72
N ALA A 373 24.43 8.86 11.19
CA ALA A 373 25.10 8.77 12.48
C ALA A 373 26.38 9.63 12.53
N ALA A 374 27.17 9.62 11.46
CA ALA A 374 28.37 10.44 11.34
C ALA A 374 28.03 11.94 11.33
N ALA A 375 26.99 12.35 10.60
CA ALA A 375 26.52 13.73 10.58
C ALA A 375 26.03 14.19 11.97
N ALA A 376 25.29 13.34 12.68
CA ALA A 376 24.83 13.64 14.04
C ALA A 376 26.01 13.79 15.03
N ALA A 377 27.02 12.93 14.93
CA ALA A 377 28.22 13.02 15.75
C ALA A 377 29.03 14.31 15.48
N ALA A 378 29.17 14.69 14.21
CA ALA A 378 29.84 15.93 13.81
C ALA A 378 29.09 17.17 14.33
N ALA A 379 27.76 17.19 14.24
CA ALA A 379 26.95 18.27 14.79
C ALA A 379 27.07 18.38 16.31
N ALA A 380 27.09 17.25 17.02
CA ALA A 380 27.30 17.22 18.47
C ALA A 380 28.70 17.70 18.88
N ALA A 381 29.73 17.41 18.07
CA ALA A 381 31.09 17.90 18.31
C ALA A 381 31.21 19.41 18.06
N ALA A 382 30.57 19.94 17.02
CA ALA A 382 30.57 21.38 16.72
C ALA A 382 29.80 22.24 17.74
N ALA A 383 28.92 21.62 18.51
CA ALA A 383 28.16 22.29 19.58
C ALA A 383 28.90 22.36 20.93
N ARG A 384 30.08 21.72 21.05
CA ARG A 384 30.96 21.78 22.23
C ARG A 384 32.06 22.80 22.01
#